data_AF-A0A933IZY9-F1
#
_entry.id   AF-A0A933IZY9-F1
#
_cell.length_a   1.000
_cell.length_b   1.000
_cell.length_c   1.000
_cell.angle_alpha   90.00
_cell.angle_beta   90.00
_cell.angle_gamma   90.00
#
_symmetry.space_group_name_H-M   'P 1'
#
loop_
_entity.id
_entity.type
_entity.pdbx_description
1 polymer ?
#
loop_
_entity_poly.entity_id
_entity_poly.type
_entity_poly.pdbx_seq_one_letter_code
_entity_poly.pdbx_strand_id
1 'polypeptide(L)'
;MGGRESDGLGEGSLGRDFYGQLIMPGDLVEVVEEEGVRKNNPEYLYCGKGKRGRAQKGFGRVALEWSLIVQFPTARGPQDMGCTDVRLKKIKM
;
A
#
# COMPACT_ATOMS: atom_id res chain seq x y z
N MET A 1 22.85 24.30 13.23
CA MET A 1 21.55 24.51 12.54
C MET A 1 20.86 23.17 12.49
N GLY A 2 19.74 23.03 13.21
CA GLY A 2 19.07 21.76 13.46
C GLY A 2 18.46 21.17 12.20
N GLY A 3 18.82 19.92 11.91
CA GLY A 3 18.15 19.12 10.88
C GLY A 3 16.73 18.89 11.34
N ARG A 4 15.77 19.31 10.50
CA ARG A 4 14.36 18.98 10.70
C ARG A 4 14.26 17.45 10.70
N GLU A 5 13.92 16.93 11.86
CA GLU A 5 13.51 15.55 12.07
C GLU A 5 12.40 15.27 11.06
N SER A 6 12.75 14.54 10.01
CA SER A 6 11.76 14.01 9.08
C SER A 6 10.95 13.00 9.87
N ASP A 7 9.65 13.22 9.97
CA ASP A 7 8.71 12.34 10.67
C ASP A 7 8.83 10.87 10.21
N GLY A 8 9.72 10.13 10.87
CA GLY A 8 9.50 8.78 11.38
C GLY A 8 9.28 7.61 10.42
N LEU A 9 9.54 7.75 9.12
CA LEU A 9 9.68 6.60 8.22
C LEU A 9 11.17 6.28 8.07
N GLY A 10 11.58 5.07 8.45
CA GLY A 10 12.95 4.61 8.23
C GLY A 10 13.33 4.77 6.76
N GLU A 11 14.58 5.17 6.50
CA GLU A 11 15.08 5.46 5.15
C GLU A 11 14.68 4.34 4.16
N GLY A 12 13.92 4.69 3.10
CA GLY A 12 13.48 3.75 2.07
C GLY A 12 12.16 3.00 2.34
N SER A 13 11.49 3.25 3.45
CA SER A 13 10.13 2.73 3.73
C SER A 13 9.08 3.34 2.79
N LEU A 14 8.08 2.54 2.42
CA LEU A 14 6.91 2.95 1.64
C LEU A 14 5.77 3.50 2.51
N GLY A 15 5.70 3.09 3.79
CA GLY A 15 4.64 3.49 4.71
C GLY A 15 4.59 2.61 5.94
N ARG A 16 3.50 2.67 6.70
CA ARG A 16 3.25 1.77 7.84
C ARG A 16 1.97 0.98 7.63
N ASP A 17 2.02 -0.29 7.96
CA ASP A 17 0.87 -1.18 7.91
C ASP A 17 -0.13 -0.88 9.05
N PHE A 18 -1.26 -1.59 9.07
CA PHE A 18 -2.33 -1.50 10.07
C PHE A 18 -1.84 -1.64 11.52
N TYR A 19 -0.71 -2.34 11.75
CA TYR A 19 -0.10 -2.53 13.06
C TYR A 19 1.09 -1.59 13.31
N GLY A 20 1.32 -0.61 12.44
CA GLY A 20 2.41 0.34 12.54
C GLY A 20 3.78 -0.20 12.09
N GLN A 21 3.82 -1.38 11.46
CA GLN A 21 5.06 -1.99 10.95
C GLN A 21 5.48 -1.31 9.65
N LEU A 22 6.79 -1.08 9.47
CA LEU A 22 7.30 -0.52 8.23
C LEU A 22 7.06 -1.47 7.05
N ILE A 23 6.49 -0.92 5.98
CA ILE A 23 6.34 -1.59 4.69
C ILE A 23 7.52 -1.18 3.82
N MET A 24 8.29 -2.17 3.37
CA MET A 24 9.41 -2.01 2.46
C MET A 24 9.02 -2.43 1.04
N PRO A 25 9.71 -1.92 0.01
CA PRO A 25 9.55 -2.45 -1.34
C PRO A 25 9.80 -3.96 -1.38
N GLY A 26 8.89 -4.70 -2.01
CA GLY A 26 8.95 -6.17 -2.11
C GLY A 26 8.26 -6.93 -0.99
N ASP A 27 7.85 -6.26 0.11
CA ASP A 27 7.08 -6.91 1.16
C ASP A 27 5.76 -7.45 0.63
N LEU A 28 5.35 -8.60 1.14
CA LEU A 28 4.00 -9.09 0.94
C LEU A 28 3.05 -8.43 1.93
N VAL A 29 1.89 -8.05 1.42
CA VAL A 29 0.85 -7.38 2.18
C VAL A 29 -0.51 -8.03 1.90
N GLU A 30 -1.35 -8.08 2.92
CA GLU A 30 -2.75 -8.49 2.82
C GLU A 30 -3.64 -7.28 3.13
N VAL A 31 -4.70 -7.10 2.34
CA VAL A 31 -5.70 -6.06 2.60
C VAL A 31 -6.60 -6.52 3.74
N VAL A 32 -6.51 -5.87 4.90
CA VAL A 32 -7.30 -6.26 6.09
C VAL A 32 -8.63 -5.52 6.21
N GLU A 33 -8.74 -4.37 5.54
CA GLU A 33 -9.96 -3.58 5.55
C GLU A 33 -10.23 -2.95 4.16
N GLU A 34 -11.50 -2.98 3.74
CA GLU A 34 -11.94 -2.39 2.47
C GLU A 34 -12.01 -0.86 2.60
N GLU A 35 -11.52 -0.13 1.60
CA GLU A 35 -11.69 1.33 1.55
C GLU A 35 -13.14 1.71 1.21
N GLY A 36 -13.99 1.76 2.24
CA GLY A 36 -15.42 2.07 2.08
C GLY A 36 -15.71 3.43 1.41
N VAL A 37 -14.82 4.42 1.58
CA VAL A 37 -14.98 5.78 1.01
C VAL A 37 -14.93 5.77 -0.53
N ARG A 38 -14.29 4.76 -1.15
CA ARG A 38 -14.00 4.75 -2.59
C ARG A 38 -14.58 3.55 -3.34
N LYS A 39 -15.35 2.71 -2.65
CA LYS A 39 -16.02 1.50 -3.19
C LYS A 39 -16.82 1.75 -4.48
N ASN A 40 -17.34 2.96 -4.66
CA ASN A 40 -18.18 3.33 -5.80
C ASN A 40 -17.41 4.05 -6.92
N ASN A 41 -16.09 4.20 -6.83
CA ASN A 41 -15.33 4.91 -7.85
C ASN A 41 -14.66 3.93 -8.83
N PRO A 42 -15.19 3.79 -10.06
CA PRO A 42 -14.71 2.82 -11.04
C PRO A 42 -13.33 3.17 -11.62
N GLU A 43 -12.90 4.43 -11.50
CA GLU A 43 -11.57 4.88 -11.96
C GLU A 43 -10.45 4.37 -11.05
N TYR A 44 -10.80 3.88 -9.86
CA TYR A 44 -9.84 3.41 -8.91
C TYR A 44 -10.07 1.94 -8.60
N LEU A 45 -9.25 1.09 -9.22
CA LEU A 45 -9.11 -0.31 -8.85
C LEU A 45 -8.43 -0.37 -7.48
N TYR A 46 -9.18 -0.15 -6.40
CA TYR A 46 -8.68 -0.21 -5.02
C TYR A 46 -8.74 -1.61 -4.45
N CYS A 47 -8.05 -1.75 -3.33
CA CYS A 47 -7.68 -3.02 -2.74
C CYS A 47 -8.88 -3.64 -2.02
N GLY A 48 -9.33 -4.80 -2.50
CA GLY A 48 -10.40 -5.58 -1.88
C GLY A 48 -9.87 -6.37 -0.68
N LYS A 49 -10.67 -6.44 0.39
CA LYS A 49 -10.31 -7.18 1.62
C LYS A 49 -9.93 -8.64 1.30
N GLY A 50 -8.89 -9.13 1.96
CA GLY A 50 -8.36 -10.49 1.82
C GLY A 50 -7.46 -10.71 0.59
N LYS A 51 -7.33 -9.73 -0.32
CA LYS A 51 -6.36 -9.83 -1.41
C LYS A 51 -4.94 -9.71 -0.89
N ARG A 52 -4.03 -10.45 -1.49
CA ARG A 52 -2.59 -10.44 -1.18
C ARG A 52 -1.79 -10.00 -2.38
N GLY A 53 -0.83 -9.13 -2.14
CA GLY A 53 0.02 -8.57 -3.19
C GLY A 53 1.38 -8.18 -2.67
N ARG A 54 2.21 -7.66 -3.57
CA ARG A 54 3.57 -7.21 -3.27
C ARG A 54 3.63 -5.69 -3.31
N ALA A 55 4.09 -5.09 -2.22
CA ALA A 55 4.31 -3.65 -2.14
C ALA A 55 5.43 -3.23 -3.11
N GLN A 56 5.21 -2.16 -3.87
CA GLN A 56 6.16 -1.67 -4.86
C GLN A 56 6.50 -0.20 -4.63
N LYS A 57 7.75 0.16 -4.94
CA LYS A 57 8.17 1.54 -5.04
C LYS A 57 7.65 2.10 -6.36
N GLY A 58 6.69 3.02 -6.31
CA GLY A 58 6.15 3.62 -7.52
C GLY A 58 5.36 4.90 -7.24
N PHE A 59 5.40 5.82 -8.20
CA PHE A 59 4.43 6.91 -8.31
C PHE A 59 3.33 6.43 -9.24
N GLY A 60 2.24 5.92 -8.69
CA GLY A 60 1.05 5.69 -9.51
C GLY A 60 0.36 7.01 -9.82
N ARG A 61 -0.26 7.14 -10.99
CA ARG A 61 -1.28 8.18 -11.26
C ARG A 61 -2.47 8.17 -10.26
N VAL A 62 -2.49 7.15 -9.41
CA VAL A 62 -3.54 6.76 -8.46
C VAL A 62 -3.05 6.89 -7.00
N ALA A 63 -1.77 7.20 -6.78
CA ALA A 63 -1.20 7.32 -5.45
C ALA A 63 -1.54 8.71 -4.87
N LEU A 64 -2.57 8.76 -4.02
CA LEU A 64 -2.76 9.88 -3.12
C LEU A 64 -1.65 9.87 -2.06
N GLU A 65 -1.44 10.99 -1.35
CA GLU A 65 -0.32 11.16 -0.39
C GLU A 65 -0.22 10.06 0.69
N TRP A 66 -1.27 9.24 0.87
CA TRP A 66 -1.33 8.14 1.85
C TRP A 66 -1.54 6.75 1.22
N SER A 67 -1.35 6.62 -0.10
CA SER A 67 -1.54 5.35 -0.81
C SER A 67 -0.22 4.82 -1.39
N LEU A 68 0.06 3.55 -1.18
CA LEU A 68 1.17 2.83 -1.80
C LEU A 68 0.70 1.94 -2.94
N ILE A 69 1.62 1.60 -3.85
CA ILE A 69 1.33 0.70 -4.96
C ILE A 69 1.53 -0.75 -4.50
N VAL A 70 0.51 -1.58 -4.71
CA VAL A 70 0.54 -3.02 -4.46
C VAL A 70 0.23 -3.75 -5.75
N GLN A 71 1.13 -4.66 -6.12
CA GLN A 71 0.94 -5.54 -7.27
C GLN A 71 0.19 -6.80 -6.83
N PHE A 72 -1.02 -6.98 -7.34
CA PHE A 72 -1.84 -8.16 -7.11
C PHE A 72 -1.74 -9.14 -8.29
N PRO A 73 -1.60 -10.45 -8.04
CA PRO A 73 -1.78 -11.45 -9.09
C PRO A 73 -3.26 -11.50 -9.49
N THR A 74 -3.56 -11.45 -10.79
CA THR A 74 -4.91 -11.62 -11.32
C THR A 74 -4.93 -12.65 -12.45
N ALA A 75 -6.11 -13.14 -12.82
CA ALA A 75 -6.28 -14.10 -13.92
C ALA A 75 -5.82 -13.57 -15.29
N ARG A 76 -5.67 -12.25 -15.44
CA ARG A 76 -5.20 -11.59 -16.68
C ARG A 76 -3.72 -11.15 -16.60
N GLY A 77 -3.03 -11.48 -15.52
CA GLY A 77 -1.68 -11.03 -15.21
C GLY A 77 -1.61 -10.12 -13.97
N PRO A 78 -0.40 -9.76 -13.51
CA PRO A 78 -0.25 -8.85 -12.38
C PRO A 78 -0.89 -7.49 -12.65
N GLN A 79 -1.57 -6.92 -11.67
CA GLN A 79 -2.15 -5.58 -11.74
C GLN A 79 -1.69 -4.74 -10.56
N ASP A 80 -1.22 -3.53 -10.86
CA ASP A 80 -0.81 -2.57 -9.85
C ASP A 80 -2.03 -1.75 -9.41
N MET A 81 -2.23 -1.67 -8.10
CA MET A 81 -3.35 -0.97 -7.47
C MET A 81 -2.82 -0.06 -6.37
N GLY A 82 -3.40 1.13 -6.24
CA GLY A 82 -3.17 1.97 -5.07
C GLY A 82 -3.88 1.35 -3.88
N CYS A 83 -3.22 1.22 -2.73
CA CYS A 83 -3.82 0.85 -1.45
C CYS A 83 -3.39 1.85 -0.39
N THR A 84 -4.30 2.28 0.47
CA THR A 84 -3.91 3.04 1.67
C THR A 84 -3.16 2.13 2.65
N ASP A 85 -1.99 2.57 3.10
CA ASP A 85 -1.04 1.79 3.91
C ASP A 85 -1.66 1.26 5.20
N VAL A 86 -2.42 2.09 5.91
CA VAL A 86 -3.12 1.71 7.16
C VAL A 86 -4.22 0.66 6.96
N ARG A 87 -4.54 0.25 5.72
CA ARG A 87 -5.50 -0.82 5.41
C ARG A 87 -4.82 -2.14 5.04
N LEU A 88 -3.49 -2.15 5.05
CA LEU A 88 -2.68 -3.31 4.72
C LEU A 88 -2.09 -3.90 5.98
N LYS A 89 -1.88 -5.21 5.97
CA LYS A 89 -1.10 -5.93 6.97
C LYS A 89 0.11 -6.54 6.27
N LYS A 90 1.31 -6.25 6.77
CA LYS A 90 2.51 -6.95 6.33
C LYS A 90 2.40 -8.42 6.73
N ILE A 91 2.63 -9.30 5.77
CA ILE A 91 2.64 -10.75 5.99
C ILE A 91 4.06 -11.27 5.75
N LYS A 92 4.57 -12.04 6.71
CA LYS A 92 5.84 -12.77 6.56
C LYS A 92 5.55 -14.05 5.77
N MET A 93 6.43 -14.38 4.82
CA MET A 93 6.50 -15.73 4.26
C MET A 93 7.10 -16.68 5.30
#